data_AF-A0A558B0T9-F1
#
_entry.id   AF-A0A558B0T9-F1
#
_cell.length_a   1.000
_cell.length_b   1.000
_cell.length_c   1.000
_cell.angle_alpha   90.00
_cell.angle_beta   90.00
_cell.angle_gamma   90.00
#
_symmetry.space_group_name_H-M   'P 1'
#
loop_
_entity.id
_entity.type
_entity.pdbx_description
1 polymer ?
#
loop_
_entity_poly.entity_id
_entity_poly.type
_entity_poly.pdbx_seq_one_letter_code
_entity_poly.pdbx_strand_id
1 'polypeptide(L)'
;MSEEVPRWPDSLPLPAKVTFGPRRVHLLPADFESEGAISDILHDLYWFRDDQYYLFYSDTLKLTSEVAREFEASGVVFTEIESYFYMHPKPGYERDFIQVVPNGDYPAWRQEAANGEMFCRASLALDSAMRREMDFNESAARTRDAITDTEDVVDLKPNFFGIGLNLNSAWRRFLTWFKSR
;
A
#
# COMPACT_ATOMS: atom_id res chain seq x y z
N MET A 1 14.54 13.31 21.97
CA MET A 1 15.95 13.00 21.66
C MET A 1 16.00 12.75 20.17
N SER A 2 16.84 13.48 19.45
CA SER A 2 16.86 13.47 17.99
C SER A 2 17.28 12.08 17.48
N GLU A 3 16.39 11.41 16.76
CA GLU A 3 16.64 10.14 16.11
C GLU A 3 17.70 10.35 15.02
N GLU A 4 18.95 10.02 15.33
CA GLU A 4 20.01 10.02 14.32
C GLU A 4 19.78 8.82 13.40
N VAL A 5 19.28 9.13 12.20
CA VAL A 5 19.25 8.22 11.06
C VAL A 5 20.62 7.54 10.94
N PRO A 6 20.70 6.20 10.85
CA PRO A 6 21.98 5.50 10.74
C PRO A 6 22.78 6.05 9.57
N ARG A 7 23.88 6.74 9.86
CA ARG A 7 24.77 7.28 8.83
C ARG A 7 25.57 6.14 8.22
N TRP A 8 25.67 6.14 6.90
CA TRP A 8 26.54 5.22 6.19
C TRP A 8 27.99 5.44 6.63
N PRO A 9 28.78 4.39 6.95
CA PRO A 9 30.17 4.56 7.31
C PRO A 9 30.97 5.13 6.14
N ASP A 10 31.74 6.19 6.37
CA ASP A 10 32.56 6.85 5.34
C ASP A 10 33.63 5.92 4.72
N SER A 11 33.93 4.81 5.39
CA SER A 11 34.92 3.82 4.97
C SER A 11 34.41 2.80 3.95
N LEU A 12 33.11 2.76 3.66
CA LEU A 12 32.51 1.81 2.73
C LEU A 12 32.16 2.50 1.39
N PRO A 13 32.37 1.83 0.24
CA PRO A 13 31.92 2.36 -1.04
C PRO A 13 30.42 2.66 -0.99
N LEU A 14 30.02 3.78 -1.61
CA LEU A 14 28.61 4.17 -1.71
C LEU A 14 27.80 3.01 -2.32
N PRO A 15 26.63 2.65 -1.76
CA PRO A 15 25.82 1.58 -2.31
C PRO A 15 25.46 1.85 -3.78
N ALA A 16 25.54 0.84 -4.64
CA ALA A 16 25.22 0.96 -6.06
C ALA A 16 23.77 1.43 -6.33
N LYS A 17 22.88 1.31 -5.34
CA LYS A 17 21.51 1.79 -5.39
C LYS A 17 21.12 2.26 -3.99
N VAL A 18 21.18 3.58 -3.78
CA VAL A 18 20.65 4.18 -2.55
C VAL A 18 19.24 4.66 -2.84
N THR A 19 18.28 3.78 -2.62
CA THR A 19 16.88 4.16 -2.69
C THR A 19 16.55 4.78 -1.33
N PHE A 20 16.53 6.12 -1.24
CA PHE A 20 15.90 6.84 -0.13
C PHE A 20 14.50 7.29 -0.57
N GLY A 21 13.49 7.00 0.25
CA GLY A 21 12.14 7.45 0.00
C GLY A 21 11.34 7.37 1.30
N PRO A 22 10.66 8.45 1.72
CA PRO A 22 9.85 8.46 2.95
C PRO A 22 8.55 7.64 2.84
N ARG A 23 8.32 6.95 1.72
CA ARG A 23 7.04 6.31 1.38
C ARG A 23 7.20 4.96 0.70
N ARG A 24 7.88 4.04 1.40
CA ARG A 24 7.83 2.62 1.08
C ARG A 24 6.85 1.96 2.02
N VAL A 25 5.92 1.21 1.46
CA VAL A 25 4.96 0.44 2.24
C VAL A 25 5.33 -1.03 2.08
N HIS A 26 5.86 -1.62 3.16
CA HIS A 26 6.27 -3.03 3.20
C HIS A 26 5.16 -3.88 3.80
N LEU A 27 4.48 -4.63 2.95
CA LEU A 27 3.34 -5.46 3.26
C LEU A 27 3.78 -6.91 3.45
N LEU A 28 3.10 -7.61 4.35
CA LEU A 28 3.22 -9.03 4.63
C LEU A 28 1.88 -9.71 4.33
N PRO A 29 1.86 -11.03 4.08
CA PRO A 29 0.62 -11.78 3.89
C PRO A 29 -0.39 -11.61 5.02
N ALA A 30 0.07 -11.46 6.27
CA ALA A 30 -0.78 -11.23 7.43
C ALA A 30 -1.57 -9.90 7.35
N ASP A 31 -1.09 -8.91 6.60
CA ASP A 31 -1.80 -7.64 6.41
C ASP A 31 -3.06 -7.79 5.54
N PHE A 32 -3.23 -8.94 4.88
CA PHE A 32 -4.39 -9.26 4.04
C PHE A 32 -5.36 -10.23 4.70
N GLU A 33 -5.20 -10.51 5.98
CA GLU A 33 -6.14 -11.34 6.75
C GLU A 33 -7.42 -10.58 7.13
N SER A 34 -7.39 -9.24 7.14
CA SER A 34 -8.57 -8.43 7.46
C SER A 34 -9.48 -8.22 6.25
N GLU A 35 -10.79 -8.27 6.49
CA GLU A 35 -11.79 -7.85 5.50
C GLU A 35 -11.50 -6.41 5.03
N GLY A 36 -11.50 -6.19 3.72
CA GLY A 36 -11.25 -4.87 3.13
C GLY A 36 -9.78 -4.54 2.83
N ALA A 37 -8.81 -5.35 3.28
CA ALA A 37 -7.38 -5.08 3.04
C ALA A 37 -7.02 -4.91 1.55
N ILE A 38 -7.68 -5.67 0.67
CA ILE A 38 -7.49 -5.55 -0.78
C ILE A 38 -8.09 -4.26 -1.33
N SER A 39 -9.21 -3.80 -0.76
CA SER A 39 -9.79 -2.50 -1.09
C SER A 39 -8.85 -1.37 -0.64
N ASP A 40 -8.28 -1.48 0.56
CA ASP A 40 -7.35 -0.49 1.09
C ASP A 40 -6.09 -0.36 0.22
N ILE A 41 -5.48 -1.48 -0.19
CA ILE A 41 -4.31 -1.42 -1.08
C ILE A 41 -4.66 -0.90 -2.47
N LEU A 42 -5.84 -1.22 -3.01
CA LEU A 42 -6.32 -0.68 -4.29
C LEU A 42 -6.49 0.84 -4.24
N HIS A 43 -7.03 1.34 -3.13
CA HIS A 43 -7.13 2.78 -2.88
C HIS A 43 -5.72 3.37 -2.88
N ASP A 44 -4.85 2.84 -2.05
CA ASP A 44 -3.50 3.34 -1.90
C ASP A 44 -2.71 3.39 -3.21
N LEU A 45 -2.74 2.31 -3.99
CA LEU A 45 -2.13 2.26 -5.32
C LEU A 45 -2.70 3.30 -6.28
N TYR A 46 -3.98 3.64 -6.17
CA TYR A 46 -4.62 4.63 -7.04
C TYR A 46 -4.32 6.08 -6.65
N TRP A 47 -4.46 6.42 -5.37
CA TRP A 47 -4.32 7.79 -4.83
C TRP A 47 -2.86 8.18 -4.57
N PHE A 48 -2.02 7.25 -4.10
CA PHE A 48 -0.62 7.49 -3.75
C PHE A 48 0.33 6.91 -4.80
N ARG A 49 0.21 7.42 -6.03
CA ARG A 49 0.94 6.89 -7.21
C ARG A 49 2.46 7.01 -7.13
N ASP A 50 2.96 7.95 -6.31
CA ASP A 50 4.39 8.18 -6.12
C ASP A 50 5.02 7.25 -5.08
N ASP A 51 4.18 6.49 -4.35
CA ASP A 51 4.61 5.59 -3.28
C ASP A 51 4.93 4.20 -3.84
N GLN A 52 5.85 3.49 -3.18
CA GLN A 52 6.28 2.16 -3.61
C GLN A 52 5.77 1.10 -2.65
N TYR A 53 4.86 0.26 -3.15
CA TYR A 53 4.25 -0.82 -2.39
C TYR A 53 4.92 -2.15 -2.72
N TYR A 54 5.37 -2.85 -1.68
CA TYR A 54 6.08 -4.12 -1.80
C TYR A 54 5.43 -5.18 -0.92
N LEU A 55 5.13 -6.35 -1.49
CA LEU A 55 4.73 -7.53 -0.74
C LEU A 55 5.94 -8.42 -0.50
N PHE A 56 6.25 -8.68 0.77
CA PHE A 56 7.28 -9.63 1.19
C PHE A 56 6.65 -10.95 1.60
N TYR A 57 7.03 -12.03 0.94
CA TYR A 57 6.51 -13.37 1.21
C TYR A 57 7.64 -14.40 1.20
N SER A 58 7.48 -15.51 1.90
CA SER A 58 8.47 -16.58 2.02
C SER A 58 7.84 -17.93 1.73
N ASP A 59 8.58 -19.02 1.94
CA ASP A 59 8.00 -20.35 1.81
C ASP A 59 6.98 -20.69 2.91
N THR A 60 7.15 -20.12 4.10
CA THR A 60 6.26 -20.35 5.24
C THR A 60 5.18 -19.27 5.37
N LEU A 61 5.44 -18.06 4.87
CA LEU A 61 4.54 -16.92 4.95
C LEU A 61 4.09 -16.53 3.54
N LYS A 62 2.93 -17.05 3.12
CA LYS A 62 2.31 -16.80 1.81
C LYS A 62 0.89 -16.30 1.98
N LEU A 63 0.37 -15.62 0.96
CA LEU A 63 -1.07 -15.33 0.88
C LEU A 63 -1.85 -16.65 0.90
N THR A 64 -3.00 -16.65 1.57
CA THR A 64 -3.93 -17.78 1.50
C THR A 64 -4.48 -17.90 0.08
N SER A 65 -4.95 -19.09 -0.30
CA SER A 65 -5.52 -19.31 -1.63
C SER A 65 -6.72 -18.41 -1.94
N GLU A 66 -7.46 -18.01 -0.92
CA GLU A 66 -8.61 -17.11 -1.05
C GLU A 66 -8.15 -15.69 -1.35
N VAL A 67 -7.24 -15.15 -0.53
CA VAL A 67 -6.65 -13.82 -0.71
C VAL A 67 -5.90 -13.72 -2.05
N ALA A 68 -5.15 -14.76 -2.43
CA ALA A 68 -4.45 -14.79 -3.71
C ALA A 68 -5.42 -14.68 -4.90
N ARG A 69 -6.56 -15.38 -4.85
CA ARG A 69 -7.60 -15.29 -5.89
C ARG A 69 -8.27 -13.92 -5.92
N GLU A 70 -8.51 -13.33 -4.76
CA GLU A 70 -9.06 -11.98 -4.67
C GLU A 70 -8.07 -10.95 -5.23
N PHE A 71 -6.77 -11.09 -4.95
CA PHE A 71 -5.70 -10.29 -5.55
C PHE A 71 -5.74 -10.36 -7.07
N GLU A 72 -5.79 -11.56 -7.64
CA GLU A 72 -5.86 -11.75 -9.09
C GLU A 72 -7.11 -11.10 -9.71
N ALA A 73 -8.24 -11.12 -9.01
CA ALA A 73 -9.48 -10.50 -9.47
C ALA A 73 -9.55 -8.97 -9.25
N SER A 74 -8.78 -8.44 -8.30
CA SER A 74 -8.83 -7.04 -7.86
C SER A 74 -8.24 -6.04 -8.85
N GLY A 75 -7.38 -6.51 -9.76
CA GLY A 75 -6.60 -5.65 -10.65
C GLY A 75 -5.27 -5.16 -10.06
N VAL A 76 -4.87 -5.65 -8.87
CA VAL A 76 -3.49 -5.51 -8.39
C VAL A 76 -2.58 -6.52 -9.09
N VAL A 77 -1.43 -6.07 -9.58
CA VAL A 77 -0.47 -6.89 -10.34
C VAL A 77 0.92 -6.85 -9.71
N PHE A 78 1.65 -7.97 -9.84
CA PHE A 78 3.06 -8.05 -9.50
C PHE A 78 3.91 -7.66 -10.72
N THR A 79 4.70 -6.60 -10.59
CA THR A 79 5.47 -6.04 -11.71
C THR A 79 6.91 -6.54 -11.74
N GLU A 80 7.53 -6.65 -10.57
CA GLU A 80 8.90 -7.12 -10.40
C GLU A 80 8.94 -8.06 -9.20
N ILE A 81 9.68 -9.16 -9.33
CA ILE A 81 9.91 -10.12 -8.25
C ILE A 81 11.41 -10.25 -8.05
N GLU A 82 11.86 -10.00 -6.82
CA GLU A 82 13.24 -10.14 -6.42
C GLU A 82 13.35 -11.05 -5.20
N SER A 83 14.52 -11.64 -4.99
CA SER A 83 14.78 -12.58 -3.90
C SER A 83 15.95 -12.13 -3.02
N TYR A 84 16.27 -12.97 -2.03
CA TYR A 84 17.34 -12.77 -1.06
C TYR A 84 17.11 -11.60 -0.10
N PHE A 85 15.86 -11.38 0.31
CA PHE A 85 15.52 -10.43 1.37
C PHE A 85 15.43 -11.12 2.72
N TYR A 86 15.87 -10.45 3.76
CA TYR A 86 15.84 -10.92 5.14
C TYR A 86 15.36 -9.80 6.05
N MET A 87 14.57 -10.14 7.07
CA MET A 87 14.12 -9.17 8.06
C MET A 87 15.32 -8.56 8.80
N HIS A 88 15.22 -7.27 9.11
CA HIS A 88 16.25 -6.58 9.86
C HIS A 88 16.32 -7.14 11.29
N PRO A 89 17.51 -7.51 11.81
CA PRO A 89 17.63 -8.22 13.07
C PRO A 89 17.46 -7.34 14.31
N LYS A 90 17.46 -6.01 14.17
CA LYS A 90 17.34 -5.09 15.30
C LYS A 90 15.87 -4.81 15.63
N PRO A 91 15.48 -4.83 16.93
CA PRO A 91 14.18 -4.31 17.38
C PRO A 91 13.98 -2.84 16.96
N GLY A 92 12.75 -2.47 16.65
CA GLY A 92 12.37 -1.16 16.09
C GLY A 92 12.44 -1.07 14.55
N TYR A 93 12.78 -2.19 13.89
CA TYR A 93 12.89 -2.30 12.43
C TYR A 93 12.08 -3.49 11.90
N GLU A 94 10.95 -3.81 12.55
CA GLU A 94 10.15 -5.04 12.34
C GLU A 94 9.56 -5.17 10.92
N ARG A 95 9.63 -4.11 10.12
CA ARG A 95 9.18 -4.05 8.73
C ARG A 95 10.27 -3.68 7.74
N ASP A 96 11.51 -3.62 8.18
CA ASP A 96 12.64 -3.35 7.29
C ASP A 96 13.25 -4.67 6.83
N PHE A 97 13.52 -4.72 5.52
CA PHE A 97 14.14 -5.85 4.87
C PHE A 97 15.46 -5.42 4.26
N ILE A 98 16.46 -6.27 4.41
CA ILE A 98 17.77 -6.09 3.79
C ILE A 98 17.98 -7.17 2.74
N GLN A 99 18.51 -6.76 1.59
CA GLN A 99 18.87 -7.71 0.54
C GLN A 99 20.30 -8.21 0.75
N VAL A 100 20.50 -9.52 0.73
CA VAL A 100 21.80 -10.17 0.90
C VAL A 100 21.98 -11.23 -0.19
N VAL A 101 22.48 -10.82 -1.36
CA VAL A 101 22.65 -11.77 -2.49
C VAL A 101 23.80 -12.75 -2.27
N PRO A 102 23.76 -13.95 -2.88
CA PRO A 102 24.88 -14.90 -2.81
C PRO A 102 26.17 -14.29 -3.35
N ASN A 103 27.31 -14.61 -2.73
CA ASN A 103 28.66 -14.15 -3.10
C ASN A 103 28.90 -12.63 -2.95
N GLY A 104 28.02 -11.90 -2.28
CA GLY A 104 28.30 -10.50 -1.93
C GLY A 104 29.26 -10.38 -0.74
N ASP A 105 30.17 -9.42 -0.81
CA ASP A 105 30.99 -9.03 0.33
C ASP A 105 30.18 -8.09 1.23
N TYR A 106 29.69 -8.61 2.35
CA TYR A 106 28.84 -7.88 3.28
C TYR A 106 29.45 -7.86 4.68
N PRO A 107 29.20 -6.79 5.47
CA PRO A 107 29.53 -6.78 6.88
C PRO A 107 28.93 -7.98 7.63
N ALA A 108 29.64 -8.49 8.65
CA ALA A 108 29.25 -9.67 9.41
C ALA A 108 27.78 -9.65 9.89
N TRP A 109 27.30 -8.50 10.37
CA TRP A 109 25.92 -8.36 10.85
C TRP A 109 24.84 -8.61 9.77
N ARG A 110 25.11 -8.32 8.48
CA ARG A 110 24.17 -8.63 7.39
C ARG A 110 24.20 -10.12 7.03
N GLN A 111 25.37 -10.72 7.10
CA GLN A 111 25.52 -12.17 6.91
C GLN A 111 24.81 -12.93 8.04
N GLU A 112 24.88 -12.43 9.27
CA GLU A 112 24.13 -12.97 10.42
C GLU A 112 22.62 -12.93 10.20
N ALA A 113 22.10 -11.82 9.68
CA ALA A 113 20.69 -11.70 9.32
C ALA A 113 20.27 -12.68 8.20
N ALA A 114 21.18 -12.95 7.26
CA ALA A 114 20.97 -13.92 6.18
C ALA A 114 20.95 -15.39 6.63
N ASN A 115 21.17 -15.68 7.92
CA ASN A 115 20.92 -17.00 8.51
C ASN A 115 19.44 -17.23 8.86
N GLY A 116 18.61 -16.18 8.80
CA GLY A 116 17.17 -16.25 9.04
C GLY A 116 16.37 -16.73 7.84
N GLU A 117 15.05 -16.55 7.92
CA GLU A 117 14.14 -16.85 6.82
C GLU A 117 14.33 -15.89 5.65
N MET A 118 14.38 -16.44 4.44
CA MET A 118 14.48 -15.68 3.19
C MET A 118 13.08 -15.31 2.68
N PHE A 119 12.93 -14.05 2.30
CA PHE A 119 11.75 -13.49 1.65
C PHE A 119 12.05 -13.17 0.17
N CYS A 120 11.02 -13.33 -0.63
CA CYS A 120 10.86 -12.72 -1.94
C CYS A 120 10.11 -11.39 -1.77
N ARG A 121 10.44 -10.41 -2.61
CA ARG A 121 9.78 -9.12 -2.71
C ARG A 121 9.07 -9.01 -4.05
N ALA A 122 7.76 -8.80 -4.03
CA ALA A 122 6.98 -8.45 -5.22
C ALA A 122 6.61 -6.96 -5.19
N SER A 123 6.91 -6.23 -6.26
CA SER A 123 6.47 -4.86 -6.47
C SER A 123 5.00 -4.85 -6.89
N LEU A 124 4.15 -4.16 -6.13
CA LEU A 124 2.72 -4.07 -6.40
C LEU A 124 2.44 -2.85 -7.27
N ALA A 125 1.59 -3.04 -8.28
CA ALA A 125 1.06 -1.95 -9.08
C ALA A 125 -0.41 -2.19 -9.41
N LEU A 126 -1.09 -1.14 -9.87
CA LEU A 126 -2.44 -1.25 -10.41
C LEU A 126 -2.36 -1.61 -11.90
N ASP A 127 -3.16 -2.58 -12.33
CA ASP A 127 -3.32 -2.89 -13.75
C ASP A 127 -3.80 -1.66 -14.53
N SER A 128 -3.34 -1.55 -15.77
CA SER A 128 -3.64 -0.40 -16.62
C SER A 128 -5.12 -0.28 -16.99
N ALA A 129 -5.85 -1.40 -17.16
CA ALA A 129 -7.28 -1.37 -17.43
C ALA A 129 -8.05 -1.00 -16.16
N MET A 130 -7.68 -1.60 -15.02
CA MET A 130 -8.28 -1.26 -13.73
C MET A 130 -8.11 0.23 -13.41
N ARG A 131 -6.91 0.78 -13.65
CA ARG A 131 -6.65 2.21 -13.46
C ARG A 131 -7.58 3.10 -14.30
N ARG A 132 -7.76 2.77 -15.58
CA ARG A 132 -8.66 3.54 -16.46
C ARG A 132 -10.12 3.45 -16.02
N GLU A 133 -10.54 2.28 -15.54
CA GLU A 133 -11.88 2.10 -14.98
C GLU A 133 -12.09 3.00 -13.76
N MET A 134 -11.11 3.04 -12.85
CA MET A 134 -11.14 3.92 -11.68
C MET A 134 -11.12 5.41 -12.06
N ASP A 135 -10.27 5.82 -13.00
CA ASP A 135 -10.23 7.20 -13.51
C ASP A 135 -11.61 7.60 -14.12
N PHE A 136 -12.25 6.68 -14.87
CA PHE A 136 -13.58 6.91 -15.43
C PHE A 136 -14.64 7.04 -14.34
N ASN A 137 -14.67 6.13 -13.37
CA ASN A 137 -15.62 6.15 -12.26
C ASN A 137 -15.47 7.42 -11.41
N GLU A 138 -14.24 7.84 -11.13
CA GLU A 138 -13.97 9.08 -10.41
C GLU A 138 -14.44 10.31 -11.20
N SER A 139 -14.19 10.35 -12.52
CA SER A 139 -14.66 11.44 -13.37
C SER A 139 -16.20 11.51 -13.43
N ALA A 140 -16.87 10.36 -13.49
CA ALA A 140 -18.32 10.27 -13.47
C ALA A 140 -18.90 10.68 -12.11
N ALA A 141 -18.26 10.30 -11.00
CA ALA A 141 -18.63 10.71 -9.65
C ALA A 141 -18.53 12.23 -9.50
N ARG A 142 -17.40 12.84 -9.88
CA ARG A 142 -17.20 14.30 -9.83
C ARG A 142 -18.22 15.06 -10.68
N THR A 143 -18.54 14.54 -11.87
CA THR A 143 -19.55 15.14 -12.75
C THR A 143 -20.95 15.07 -12.14
N ARG A 144 -21.32 13.92 -11.56
CA ARG A 144 -22.60 13.77 -10.86
C ARG A 144 -22.68 14.66 -9.63
N ASP A 145 -21.62 14.75 -8.84
CA ASP A 145 -21.61 15.57 -7.63
C ASP A 145 -21.72 17.06 -7.96
N ALA A 146 -21.11 17.54 -9.05
CA ALA A 146 -21.32 18.89 -9.56
C ALA A 146 -22.79 19.16 -9.97
N ILE A 147 -23.50 18.15 -10.48
CA ILE A 147 -24.94 18.22 -10.81
C ILE A 147 -25.81 18.12 -9.54
N THR A 148 -25.36 17.36 -8.53
CA THR A 148 -26.12 17.18 -7.28
C THR A 148 -25.93 18.36 -6.33
N ASP A 149 -24.80 19.08 -6.35
CA ASP A 149 -24.66 20.32 -5.56
C ASP A 149 -25.65 21.42 -6.01
N THR A 150 -26.23 21.29 -7.21
CA THR A 150 -27.35 22.12 -7.69
C THR A 150 -28.75 21.62 -7.31
N GLU A 151 -28.91 20.38 -6.83
CA GLU A 151 -30.22 19.80 -6.47
C GLU A 151 -30.22 19.19 -5.05
N ASP A 152 -31.20 19.55 -4.23
CA ASP A 152 -31.26 19.24 -2.78
C ASP A 152 -31.62 17.75 -2.48
N VAL A 153 -30.81 16.81 -2.99
CA VAL A 153 -31.01 15.36 -2.95
C VAL A 153 -29.97 14.68 -2.06
N VAL A 154 -30.43 13.80 -1.15
CA VAL A 154 -29.56 12.92 -0.36
C VAL A 154 -29.36 11.64 -1.16
N ASP A 155 -28.16 11.45 -1.69
CA ASP A 155 -27.83 10.29 -2.51
C ASP A 155 -26.84 9.37 -1.76
N LEU A 156 -27.25 8.12 -1.58
CA LEU A 156 -26.44 7.03 -1.02
C LEU A 156 -25.80 6.31 -2.20
N LYS A 157 -24.51 6.56 -2.48
CA LYS A 157 -23.85 6.00 -3.67
C LYS A 157 -22.87 4.89 -3.31
N PRO A 158 -22.95 3.71 -3.93
CA PRO A 158 -21.82 2.79 -3.95
C PRO A 158 -20.69 3.43 -4.78
N ASN A 159 -19.52 3.57 -4.17
CA ASN A 159 -18.24 3.87 -4.79
C ASN A 159 -17.41 2.58 -4.87
N PHE A 160 -16.31 2.59 -5.62
CA PHE A 160 -15.39 1.45 -5.77
C PHE A 160 -14.83 0.94 -4.43
N PHE A 161 -14.87 1.77 -3.39
CA PHE A 161 -14.42 1.50 -2.01
C PHE A 161 -15.56 1.43 -0.98
N GLY A 162 -16.83 1.30 -1.42
CA GLY A 162 -18.00 1.22 -0.55
C GLY A 162 -18.97 2.41 -0.65
N ILE A 163 -19.95 2.49 0.26
CA ILE A 163 -21.03 3.49 0.20
C ILE A 163 -20.57 4.85 0.72
N GLY A 164 -20.47 5.85 -0.15
CA GLY A 164 -20.20 7.25 0.21
C GLY A 164 -21.48 8.02 0.52
N LEU A 165 -21.56 8.63 1.72
CA LEU A 165 -22.64 9.54 2.12
C LEU A 165 -22.21 10.99 1.94
N ASN A 166 -23.01 11.79 1.22
CA ASN A 166 -22.80 13.24 1.13
C ASN A 166 -23.16 13.92 2.46
N LEU A 167 -22.15 14.20 3.29
CA LEU A 167 -22.29 14.83 4.61
C LEU A 167 -22.79 16.29 4.55
N ASN A 168 -22.57 17.00 3.44
CA ASN A 168 -22.99 18.40 3.31
C ASN A 168 -24.52 18.54 3.19
N SER A 169 -25.18 17.67 2.42
CA SER A 169 -26.64 17.66 2.31
C SER A 169 -27.30 17.15 3.59
N ALA A 170 -26.69 16.16 4.26
CA ALA A 170 -27.14 15.66 5.56
C ALA A 170 -27.06 16.76 6.65
N TRP A 171 -25.96 17.53 6.69
CA TRP A 171 -25.77 18.62 7.66
C TRP A 171 -26.72 19.80 7.41
N ARG A 172 -26.96 20.20 6.15
CA ARG A 172 -27.94 21.25 5.83
C ARG A 172 -29.32 20.87 6.36
N ARG A 173 -29.80 19.64 6.12
CA ARG A 173 -31.11 19.16 6.63
C ARG A 173 -31.18 19.07 8.15
N PHE A 174 -30.11 18.65 8.81
CA PHE A 174 -30.03 18.67 10.27
C PHE A 174 -30.25 20.08 10.82
N LEU A 175 -29.63 21.09 10.20
CA LEU A 175 -29.83 22.50 10.56
C LEU A 175 -31.24 23.01 10.21
N THR A 176 -31.83 22.61 9.08
CA THR A 176 -33.21 23.00 8.73
C THR A 176 -34.25 22.39 9.67
N TRP A 177 -34.04 21.14 10.11
CA TRP A 177 -34.92 20.47 11.07
C TRP A 177 -34.89 21.13 12.45
N PHE A 178 -33.72 21.59 12.89
CA PHE A 178 -33.56 22.34 14.15
C PHE A 178 -34.11 23.77 14.10
N LYS A 179 -34.18 24.40 12.91
CA LYS A 179 -34.80 25.73 12.73
C LYS A 179 -36.32 25.69 12.57
N SER A 180 -36.89 24.51 12.33
CA SER A 180 -38.35 24.31 12.13
C SER A 180 -39.07 23.85 13.42
N ARG A 181 -38.34 23.73 14.52
CA ARG A 181 -38.86 23.53 15.89
C ARG A 181 -38.63 24.79 16.72
#